data_AF-A0A368FVK2-F1
#
_entry.id   AF-A0A368FVK2-F1
#
_cell.length_a   1.000
_cell.length_b   1.000
_cell.length_c   1.000
_cell.angle_alpha   90.00
_cell.angle_beta   90.00
_cell.angle_gamma   90.00
#
_symmetry.space_group_name_H-M   'P 1'
#
loop_
_entity.id
_entity.type
_entity.pdbx_description
1 polymer ?
#
loop_
_entity_poly.entity_id
_entity_poly.type
_entity_poly.pdbx_seq_one_letter_code
_entity_poly.pdbx_strand_id
1 'polypeptide(L)'
;MTVNRMHESLKLFDSICNNKWFTDTSIILFLNKKDLFEEKIKKSPLTICFPEYSGRQDYHEASAYIQAQFEAKNKSANKMITQIKIS
;
A
#
# COMPACT_ATOMS: atom_id res chain seq x y z
N MET A 1 -1.21 -21.66 -7.36
CA MET A 1 -0.49 -20.79 -6.41
C MET A 1 -1.34 -19.54 -6.20
N THR A 2 -1.81 -19.27 -4.99
CA THR A 2 -2.69 -18.12 -4.72
C THR A 2 -1.85 -16.84 -4.80
N VAL A 3 -2.04 -16.04 -5.84
CA VAL A 3 -1.32 -14.76 -5.99
C VAL A 3 -1.79 -13.80 -4.89
N ASN A 4 -0.84 -13.23 -4.15
CA ASN A 4 -1.15 -12.28 -3.10
C ASN A 4 -1.60 -10.95 -3.71
N ARG A 5 -2.90 -10.63 -3.57
CA ARG A 5 -3.51 -9.42 -4.15
C ARG A 5 -2.82 -8.12 -3.76
N MET A 6 -2.20 -8.03 -2.58
CA MET A 6 -1.46 -6.83 -2.17
C MET A 6 -0.23 -6.61 -3.05
N HIS A 7 0.49 -7.67 -3.41
CA HIS A 7 1.62 -7.57 -4.32
C HIS A 7 1.20 -7.18 -5.74
N GLU A 8 0.04 -7.65 -6.19
CA GLU A 8 -0.52 -7.22 -7.48
C GLU A 8 -0.87 -5.73 -7.46
N SER A 9 -1.51 -5.24 -6.40
CA SER A 9 -1.80 -3.81 -6.23
C SER A 9 -0.53 -2.97 -6.23
N LEU A 10 0.55 -3.41 -5.56
CA LEU A 10 1.84 -2.72 -5.57
C LEU A 10 2.47 -2.69 -6.97
N LYS A 11 2.43 -3.80 -7.72
CA LYS A 11 2.95 -3.87 -9.09
C LYS A 11 2.17 -2.97 -10.05
N LEU A 12 0.85 -2.97 -9.92
CA LEU A 12 -0.02 -2.10 -10.72
C LEU A 12 0.25 -0.63 -10.40
N PHE A 13 0.37 -0.29 -9.12
CA PHE A 13 0.70 1.06 -8.68
C PHE A 13 2.06 1.51 -9.22
N ASP A 14 3.11 0.67 -9.13
CA ASP A 14 4.43 0.95 -9.70
C ASP A 14 4.35 1.24 -11.21
N SER A 15 3.55 0.47 -11.94
CA SER A 15 3.38 0.63 -13.38
C SER A 15 2.63 1.91 -13.77
N ILE A 16 1.66 2.35 -12.96
CA ILE A 16 0.93 3.61 -13.18
C ILE A 16 1.78 4.79 -12.75
N CYS A 17 2.33 4.73 -11.53
CA CYS A 17 3.07 5.81 -10.91
C CYS A 17 4.37 6.14 -11.66
N ASN A 18 5.01 5.16 -12.28
CA ASN A 18 6.24 5.37 -13.04
C ASN A 18 6.01 5.42 -14.56
N ASN A 19 4.75 5.52 -15.00
CA ASN A 19 4.46 5.70 -16.42
C ASN A 19 4.81 7.13 -16.87
N LYS A 20 5.52 7.24 -17.99
CA LYS A 20 5.91 8.52 -18.62
C LYS A 20 4.74 9.47 -18.88
N TRP A 21 3.55 8.94 -19.16
CA TRP A 21 2.35 9.75 -19.41
C TRP A 21 1.76 10.35 -18.14
N PHE A 22 2.09 9.80 -16.97
CA PHE A 22 1.58 10.26 -15.68
C PHE A 22 2.64 10.99 -14.85
N THR A 23 3.79 11.36 -15.43
CA THR A 23 4.95 11.93 -14.71
C THR A 23 4.60 13.16 -13.87
N ASP A 24 3.78 14.06 -14.41
CA ASP A 24 3.34 15.30 -13.74
C ASP A 24 1.90 15.22 -13.21
N THR A 25 1.30 14.03 -13.24
CA THR A 25 -0.06 13.80 -12.74
C THR A 25 -0.02 13.39 -11.27
N SER A 26 -0.76 14.12 -10.42
CA SER A 26 -0.97 13.73 -9.03
C SER A 26 -1.83 12.45 -8.96
N ILE A 27 -1.45 11.53 -8.08
CA ILE A 27 -2.16 10.26 -7.92
C ILE A 27 -2.88 10.27 -6.57
N ILE A 28 -4.16 9.92 -6.59
CA ILE A 28 -4.94 9.72 -5.38
C ILE A 28 -5.05 8.21 -5.12
N LEU A 29 -4.52 7.76 -3.98
CA LEU A 29 -4.60 6.37 -3.55
C LEU A 29 -5.70 6.20 -2.49
N PHE A 30 -6.64 5.31 -2.75
CA PHE A 30 -7.66 4.92 -1.78
C PHE A 30 -7.33 3.56 -1.18
N LEU A 31 -7.11 3.51 0.14
CA LEU A 31 -7.03 2.26 0.88
C LEU A 31 -8.42 1.97 1.47
N ASN A 32 -9.16 1.11 0.78
CA ASN A 32 -10.52 0.71 1.15
C ASN A 32 -10.51 -0.52 2.08
N LYS A 33 -11.63 -0.75 2.78
CA LYS A 33 -11.87 -1.91 3.66
C LYS A 33 -11.04 -1.88 4.96
N LYS A 34 -10.99 -0.72 5.61
CA LYS A 34 -10.31 -0.54 6.90
C LYS A 34 -10.79 -1.54 7.95
N ASP A 35 -12.10 -1.69 8.07
CA ASP A 35 -12.81 -2.60 8.96
C ASP A 35 -12.33 -4.06 8.81
N LEU A 36 -12.32 -4.56 7.58
CA LEU A 36 -11.84 -5.91 7.27
C LEU A 36 -10.34 -6.07 7.54
N PHE A 37 -9.54 -5.03 7.30
CA PHE A 37 -8.11 -5.08 7.57
C PHE A 37 -7.82 -5.11 9.08
N GLU A 38 -8.53 -4.30 9.87
CA GLU A 38 -8.40 -4.24 11.33
C GLU A 38 -8.79 -5.57 12.00
N GLU A 39 -9.80 -6.27 11.50
CA GLU A 39 -10.15 -7.60 11.99
C GLU A 39 -9.16 -8.67 11.53
N LYS A 40 -8.65 -8.56 10.30
CA LYS A 40 -7.73 -9.55 9.74
C LYS A 40 -6.33 -9.47 10.36
N ILE A 41 -5.81 -8.27 10.63
CA ILE A 41 -4.46 -8.13 11.21
C ILE A 41 -4.37 -8.79 12.58
N LYS A 42 -5.45 -8.84 13.36
CA LYS A 42 -5.51 -9.55 14.65
C LYS A 42 -5.31 -11.07 14.50
N LYS A 43 -5.74 -11.65 13.38
CA LYS A 43 -5.75 -13.12 13.14
C LYS A 43 -4.64 -13.58 12.19
N SER A 44 -4.12 -12.69 11.36
CA SER A 44 -3.15 -12.99 10.30
C SER A 44 -2.06 -11.94 10.31
N PRO A 45 -0.83 -12.29 10.73
CA PRO A 45 0.27 -11.34 10.75
C PRO A 45 0.55 -10.76 9.36
N LEU A 46 0.95 -9.49 9.33
CA LEU A 46 1.32 -8.82 8.08
C LEU A 46 2.53 -9.50 7.41
N THR A 47 3.36 -10.21 8.18
CA THR A 47 4.53 -10.95 7.69
C THR A 47 4.20 -12.03 6.66
N ILE A 48 2.96 -12.53 6.62
CA ILE A 48 2.49 -13.45 5.57
C ILE A 48 2.58 -12.77 4.19
N CYS A 49 2.33 -11.47 4.13
CA CYS A 49 2.44 -10.67 2.93
C CYS A 49 3.80 -9.98 2.82
N PHE A 50 4.38 -9.56 3.93
CA PHE A 50 5.61 -8.78 3.96
C PHE A 50 6.58 -9.39 4.97
N PRO A 51 7.36 -10.43 4.61
CA PRO A 51 8.23 -11.14 5.55
C PRO A 51 9.19 -10.24 6.34
N GLU A 52 9.61 -9.12 5.74
CA GLU A 52 10.48 -8.11 6.33
C GLU A 52 9.79 -7.18 7.35
N TYR A 53 8.47 -7.29 7.52
CA TYR A 53 7.72 -6.46 8.46
C TYR A 53 8.06 -6.87 9.91
N SER A 54 8.62 -5.93 10.66
CA SER A 54 9.03 -6.11 12.07
C SER A 54 8.22 -5.26 13.05
N GLY A 55 7.22 -4.53 12.57
CA GLY A 55 6.34 -3.72 13.40
C GLY A 55 5.30 -4.54 14.17
N ARG A 56 4.55 -3.89 15.04
CA ARG A 56 3.49 -4.51 15.83
C ARG A 56 2.34 -4.97 14.95
N GLN A 57 1.63 -5.99 15.42
CA GLN A 57 0.46 -6.54 14.73
C GLN A 57 -0.82 -5.74 15.07
N ASP A 58 -0.76 -4.41 14.94
CA ASP A 58 -1.90 -3.52 15.08
C ASP A 58 -2.18 -2.75 13.79
N TYR A 59 -3.43 -2.29 13.66
CA TYR A 59 -3.89 -1.59 12.47
C TYR A 59 -3.04 -0.35 12.15
N HIS A 60 -2.64 0.40 13.17
CA HIS A 60 -1.96 1.68 12.98
C HIS A 60 -0.58 1.46 12.36
N GLU A 61 0.23 0.60 12.94
CA GLU A 61 1.58 0.35 12.44
C GLU A 61 1.57 -0.44 11.12
N ALA A 62 0.69 -1.43 10.99
CA ALA A 62 0.56 -2.21 9.75
C ALA A 62 0.07 -1.36 8.56
N SER A 63 -0.88 -0.44 8.79
CA SER A 63 -1.38 0.45 7.74
C SER A 63 -0.34 1.49 7.33
N ALA A 64 0.41 2.04 8.29
CA ALA A 64 1.53 2.94 8.03
C ALA A 64 2.62 2.25 7.19
N TYR A 65 2.94 0.99 7.51
CA TYR A 65 3.89 0.22 6.72
C TYR A 65 3.41 -0.02 5.29
N ILE A 66 2.16 -0.47 5.10
CA ILE A 66 1.60 -0.65 3.75
C ILE A 66 1.65 0.66 2.98
N GLN A 67 1.29 1.78 3.60
CA GLN A 67 1.39 3.11 2.99
C GLN A 67 2.82 3.41 2.53
N ALA A 68 3.81 3.21 3.40
CA ALA A 68 5.22 3.41 3.05
C ALA A 68 5.66 2.54 1.86
N GLN A 69 5.14 1.31 1.75
CA GLN A 69 5.43 0.43 0.60
C GLN A 69 4.88 0.99 -0.73
N PHE A 70 3.72 1.65 -0.73
CA PHE A 70 3.19 2.33 -1.91
C PHE A 70 3.97 3.60 -2.24
N GLU A 71 4.27 4.42 -1.23
CA GLU A 71 5.05 5.65 -1.40
C GLU A 71 6.46 5.36 -1.93
N ALA A 72 7.11 4.29 -1.45
CA ALA A 72 8.43 3.85 -1.93
C ALA A 72 8.45 3.42 -3.40
N LYS A 73 7.29 3.16 -4.03
CA LYS A 73 7.21 2.90 -5.48
C LYS A 73 7.21 4.17 -6.32
N ASN A 74 7.02 5.33 -5.71
CA ASN A 74 7.13 6.60 -6.40
C ASN A 74 8.58 6.96 -6.66
N LYS A 75 9.00 6.96 -7.93
CA LYS A 75 10.36 7.36 -8.31
C LYS A 75 10.46 8.85 -8.67
N SER A 76 9.35 9.58 -8.66
CA SER A 76 9.33 11.01 -8.98
C SER A 76 9.27 11.84 -7.71
N ALA A 77 10.34 12.59 -7.44
CA ALA A 77 10.45 13.46 -6.25
C ALA A 77 9.39 14.58 -6.22
N ASN A 78 8.85 14.96 -7.39
CA ASN A 78 7.88 16.05 -7.52
C ASN A 78 6.43 15.55 -7.57
N LYS A 79 6.20 14.23 -7.65
CA LYS A 79 4.86 13.68 -7.75
C LYS A 79 4.24 13.53 -6.36
N MET A 80 3.22 14.32 -6.10
CA MET A 80 2.42 14.19 -4.89
C MET A 80 1.51 12.96 -5.00
N ILE A 81 1.69 12.01 -4.07
CA ILE A 81 0.72 10.94 -3.85
C ILE A 81 -0.14 11.37 -2.68
N THR A 82 -1.41 11.65 -2.94
CA THR A 82 -2.38 11.98 -1.88
C THR A 82 -3.14 10.72 -1.51
N GLN A 83 -3.09 10.33 -0.25
CA GLN A 83 -3.86 9.20 0.22
C GLN A 83 -5.20 9.67 0.80
N ILE A 84 -6.30 9.08 0.34
CA ILE A 84 -7.61 9.27 0.95
C ILE A 84 -8.01 7.96 1.64
N LYS A 85 -8.12 8.02 2.97
CA LYS A 85 -8.58 6.90 3.79
C LYS A 85 -10.11 6.86 3.74
N ILE A 86 -10.70 5.88 3.05
CA ILE A 86 -12.14 5.67 3.12
C ILE A 86 -12.43 4.92 4.43
N SER A 87 -13.29 5.53 5.25
CA SER A 87 -13.67 5.03 6.59
C SER A 87 -14.61 3.83 6.50
#